data_AF-A0A968LAG2-F1
#
_entry.id   AF-A0A968LAG2-F1
#
_cell.length_a   1.000
_cell.length_b   1.000
_cell.length_c   1.000
_cell.angle_alpha   90.00
_cell.angle_beta   90.00
_cell.angle_gamma   90.00
#
_symmetry.space_group_name_H-M   'P 1'
#
loop_
_entity.id
_entity.type
_entity.pdbx_description
1 polymer ?
#
loop_
_entity_poly.entity_id
_entity_poly.type
_entity_poly.pdbx_seq_one_letter_code
_entity_poly.pdbx_strand_id
1 'polypeptide(L)'
;MIYISNITIFINRHWTVRWGWTVWTFLSRQCAGTEECFGGRVCLMMRGTYHGTGSVSASHFISCGKDAYRGLKQFTRRMKTMSTRNALKVLALVACSALVFSVFTTAAYAKTKGEINAGVKAGMDRFKKQVKGSSAYLKGAKGVLVMPNITKAGFVVGGKYGQGALLVGGKTVGYYSLAEGSVGWQIGAEKYDMVILFMTDEVLKKFRASENWEAGVDAEVTIITVGAEVSVETLRSQHPVAGFVFDQKGLMGGVSIKGAKFTKIHPD
;
A
#
# COMPACT_ATOMS: atom_id res chain seq x y z
N MET A 1 19.79 27.32 -42.90
CA MET A 1 19.42 28.74 -42.73
C MET A 1 18.03 28.88 -43.32
N ILE A 2 16.98 28.91 -42.48
CA ILE A 2 15.58 29.04 -42.94
C ILE A 2 15.00 30.25 -42.20
N TYR A 3 14.69 31.26 -42.99
CA TYR A 3 14.11 32.53 -42.57
C TYR A 3 12.60 32.37 -42.39
N ILE A 4 12.08 32.92 -41.29
CA ILE A 4 10.66 33.02 -40.98
C ILE A 4 10.10 34.20 -41.79
N SER A 5 8.99 34.00 -42.50
CA SER A 5 8.18 35.09 -43.05
C SER A 5 6.71 34.95 -42.61
N ASN A 6 6.14 36.12 -42.33
CA ASN A 6 4.90 36.40 -41.65
C ASN A 6 3.66 35.59 -42.09
N ILE A 7 2.91 35.09 -41.12
CA ILE A 7 1.49 34.76 -41.30
C ILE A 7 0.67 35.84 -40.58
N THR A 8 0.08 36.71 -41.38
CA THR A 8 -0.99 37.64 -41.01
C THR A 8 -2.31 36.86 -41.09
N ILE A 9 -2.98 36.62 -39.96
CA ILE A 9 -4.32 36.00 -39.96
C ILE A 9 -5.36 37.11 -39.90
N PHE A 10 -6.07 37.28 -41.02
CA PHE A 10 -7.30 38.04 -41.13
C PHE A 10 -8.40 37.34 -40.33
N ILE A 11 -9.02 38.07 -39.39
CA ILE A 11 -10.26 37.62 -38.73
C ILE A 11 -11.41 38.25 -39.49
N ASN A 12 -12.18 37.44 -40.24
CA ASN A 12 -13.51 37.83 -40.65
C ASN A 12 -14.55 36.83 -40.10
N ARG A 13 -15.61 37.41 -39.56
CA ARG A 13 -16.66 36.77 -38.75
C ARG A 13 -17.60 35.91 -39.59
N HIS A 14 -18.32 35.06 -38.85
CA HIS A 14 -19.54 34.31 -39.19
C HIS A 14 -19.35 32.93 -39.77
N TRP A 15 -19.39 31.90 -38.91
CA TRP A 15 -20.28 30.74 -39.09
C TRP A 15 -20.72 30.21 -37.72
N THR A 16 -22.04 30.19 -37.52
CA THR A 16 -22.76 29.49 -36.46
C THR A 16 -22.90 28.01 -36.81
N VAL A 17 -22.53 27.07 -35.92
CA VAL A 17 -22.97 25.67 -36.02
C VAL A 17 -23.21 25.05 -34.63
N ARG A 18 -24.50 25.00 -34.28
CA ARG A 18 -25.30 23.90 -33.69
C ARG A 18 -24.61 22.82 -32.83
N TRP A 19 -25.12 22.67 -31.60
CA TRP A 19 -24.74 21.69 -30.59
C TRP A 19 -24.99 20.22 -30.99
N GLY A 20 -24.01 19.35 -30.69
CA GLY A 20 -24.16 17.90 -30.61
C GLY A 20 -23.64 17.42 -29.26
N TRP A 21 -24.53 16.83 -28.47
CA TRP A 21 -24.28 16.30 -27.13
C TRP A 21 -23.48 14.99 -27.19
N THR A 22 -22.17 15.03 -26.98
CA THR A 22 -21.39 13.91 -26.41
C THR A 22 -20.02 14.42 -25.96
N VAL A 23 -19.46 13.84 -24.91
CA VAL A 23 -18.18 14.20 -24.26
C VAL A 23 -18.30 15.29 -23.19
N TRP A 24 -19.10 14.99 -22.16
CA TRP A 24 -18.76 15.38 -20.80
C TRP A 24 -17.95 14.24 -20.17
N THR A 25 -17.21 14.55 -19.11
CA THR A 25 -16.46 13.64 -18.21
C THR A 25 -15.14 13.06 -18.71
N PHE A 26 -14.06 13.87 -18.67
CA PHE A 26 -12.77 13.35 -18.18
C PHE A 26 -11.82 14.39 -17.54
N LEU A 27 -12.29 15.60 -17.22
CA LEU A 27 -11.41 16.66 -16.67
C LEU A 27 -12.04 17.40 -15.49
N SER A 28 -12.58 16.69 -14.51
CA SER A 28 -13.16 17.31 -13.30
C SER A 28 -12.80 16.63 -11.98
N ARG A 29 -11.70 15.88 -11.88
CA ARG A 29 -11.19 15.40 -10.59
C ARG A 29 -9.67 15.36 -10.56
N GLN A 30 -9.04 16.48 -10.19
CA GLN A 30 -7.87 16.54 -9.28
C GLN A 30 -7.28 17.96 -9.24
N CYS A 31 -8.03 18.90 -8.66
CA CYS A 31 -7.43 20.04 -7.95
C CYS A 31 -8.32 20.31 -6.73
N ALA A 32 -8.24 19.43 -5.75
CA ALA A 32 -8.78 19.65 -4.42
C ALA A 32 -7.78 19.10 -3.41
N GLY A 33 -7.22 20.01 -2.60
CA GLY A 33 -6.41 19.70 -1.42
C GLY A 33 -4.92 19.53 -1.70
N THR A 34 -4.11 20.55 -1.47
CA THR A 34 -3.61 20.87 -0.12
C THR A 34 -2.94 22.24 -0.14
N GLU A 35 -3.35 23.04 0.84
CA GLU A 35 -2.80 24.33 1.24
C GLU A 35 -1.44 24.15 1.94
N GLU A 36 -0.82 25.29 2.26
CA GLU A 36 0.44 25.55 2.98
C GLU A 36 1.69 25.75 2.09
N CYS A 37 2.01 26.98 1.66
CA CYS A 37 2.42 28.21 2.37
C CYS A 37 3.95 28.36 2.42
N PHE A 38 4.50 29.38 1.73
CA PHE A 38 5.06 30.57 2.39
C PHE A 38 5.49 31.61 1.32
N GLY A 39 5.08 32.87 1.49
CA GLY A 39 5.82 34.00 0.91
C GLY A 39 5.07 35.07 0.10
N GLY A 40 3.87 35.50 0.50
CA GLY A 40 3.45 36.90 0.34
C GLY A 40 2.50 37.27 -0.82
N ARG A 41 1.27 37.65 -0.44
CA ARG A 41 0.30 38.58 -1.09
C ARG A 41 0.06 38.36 -2.61
N VAL A 42 -1.10 37.93 -3.09
CA VAL A 42 -2.45 38.47 -2.85
C VAL A 42 -3.47 37.37 -3.18
N CYS A 43 -4.38 37.11 -2.25
CA CYS A 43 -5.67 36.50 -2.55
C CYS A 43 -6.65 37.66 -2.75
N LEU A 44 -7.30 37.74 -3.91
CA LEU A 44 -8.58 38.44 -3.99
C LEU A 44 -9.57 37.53 -4.72
N MET A 45 -10.39 36.85 -3.93
CA MET A 45 -11.68 36.37 -4.38
C MET A 45 -12.53 37.56 -4.81
N MET A 46 -13.18 37.46 -5.97
CA MET A 46 -14.51 38.05 -6.12
C MET A 46 -15.49 36.94 -6.51
N ARG A 47 -16.28 36.53 -5.52
CA ARG A 47 -17.56 35.88 -5.70
C ARG A 47 -18.56 37.00 -5.99
N GLY A 48 -19.08 37.07 -7.20
CA GLY A 48 -20.08 38.07 -7.59
C GLY A 48 -20.84 37.63 -8.83
N THR A 49 -22.12 37.36 -8.67
CA THR A 49 -23.08 37.23 -9.77
C THR A 49 -23.25 38.61 -10.42
N TYR A 50 -22.84 38.76 -11.68
CA TYR A 50 -23.05 39.98 -12.46
C TYR A 50 -24.12 39.75 -13.54
N HIS A 51 -25.22 40.47 -13.40
CA HIS A 51 -26.07 40.89 -14.51
C HIS A 51 -25.53 42.23 -15.03
N GLY A 52 -25.19 42.32 -16.32
CA GLY A 52 -24.81 43.59 -16.95
C GLY A 52 -23.87 43.42 -18.14
N THR A 53 -24.27 43.95 -19.29
CA THR A 53 -23.45 44.05 -20.51
C THR A 53 -22.35 45.10 -20.33
N GLY A 54 -21.13 44.65 -20.06
CA GLY A 54 -19.93 45.48 -20.02
C GLY A 54 -18.80 44.81 -20.78
N SER A 55 -18.27 45.51 -21.79
CA SER A 55 -17.13 45.09 -22.60
C SER A 55 -15.84 45.11 -21.77
N VAL A 56 -15.26 43.95 -21.50
CA VAL A 56 -13.94 43.82 -20.89
C VAL A 56 -12.87 44.01 -21.99
N SER A 57 -12.01 45.01 -21.82
CA SER A 57 -10.90 45.30 -22.74
C SER A 57 -9.89 44.15 -22.74
N ALA A 58 -9.44 43.74 -23.93
CA ALA A 58 -8.49 42.66 -24.17
C ALA A 58 -7.09 42.87 -23.55
N SER A 59 -6.84 44.01 -22.91
CA SER A 59 -5.57 44.32 -22.24
C SER A 59 -5.31 43.49 -20.97
N HIS A 60 -6.34 42.96 -20.30
CA HIS A 60 -6.17 42.15 -19.08
C HIS A 60 -5.70 40.71 -19.35
N PHE A 61 -5.99 40.13 -20.52
CA PHE A 61 -5.52 38.79 -20.89
C PHE A 61 -4.02 38.76 -21.26
N ILE A 62 -3.47 39.89 -21.73
CA ILE A 62 -2.08 39.97 -22.21
C ILE A 62 -1.09 40.03 -21.04
N SER A 63 -1.49 40.52 -19.85
CA SER A 63 -0.58 40.60 -18.70
C SER A 63 -0.30 39.21 -18.08
N CYS A 64 -1.29 38.32 -18.04
CA CYS A 64 -1.13 36.99 -17.46
C CYS A 64 -0.21 36.07 -18.31
N GLY A 65 -0.20 36.24 -19.64
CA GLY A 65 0.68 35.47 -20.53
C GLY A 65 2.16 35.88 -20.44
N LYS A 66 2.46 37.15 -20.18
CA LYS A 66 3.86 37.64 -20.11
C LYS A 66 4.59 37.21 -18.84
N ASP A 67 3.86 36.91 -17.77
CA ASP A 67 4.46 36.48 -16.49
C ASP A 67 4.67 34.96 -16.43
N ALA A 68 3.77 34.16 -17.03
CA ALA A 68 3.99 32.73 -17.22
C ALA A 68 5.18 32.43 -18.15
N TYR A 69 5.36 33.22 -19.22
CA TYR A 69 6.49 33.04 -20.15
C TYR A 69 7.84 33.49 -19.57
N ARG A 70 7.84 34.46 -18.65
CA ARG A 70 9.05 34.88 -17.91
C ARG A 70 9.50 33.85 -16.88
N GLY A 71 8.57 33.17 -16.20
CA GLY A 71 8.86 32.06 -15.30
C GLY A 71 9.49 30.87 -16.01
N LEU A 72 8.95 30.47 -17.17
CA LEU A 72 9.47 29.34 -17.96
C LEU A 72 10.88 29.64 -18.53
N LYS A 73 11.16 30.89 -18.91
CA LYS A 73 12.51 31.33 -19.34
C LYS A 73 13.53 31.39 -18.20
N GLN A 74 13.11 31.69 -16.97
CA GLN A 74 14.01 31.65 -15.80
C GLN A 74 14.28 30.20 -15.34
N PHE A 75 13.28 29.30 -15.43
CA PHE A 75 13.45 27.89 -15.10
C PHE A 75 14.36 27.17 -16.11
N THR A 76 14.18 27.42 -17.41
CA THR A 76 15.05 26.87 -18.46
C THR A 76 16.47 27.45 -18.46
N ARG A 77 16.66 28.72 -18.06
CA ARG A 77 18.01 29.30 -17.88
C ARG A 77 18.73 28.71 -16.67
N ARG A 78 18.03 28.43 -15.57
CA ARG A 78 18.62 27.74 -14.40
C ARG A 78 19.04 26.29 -14.69
N MET A 79 18.35 25.58 -15.59
CA MET A 79 18.81 24.27 -16.07
C MET A 79 20.08 24.36 -16.93
N LYS A 80 20.28 25.44 -17.70
CA LYS A 80 21.48 25.63 -18.53
C LYS A 80 22.73 26.06 -17.76
N THR A 81 22.60 26.52 -16.52
CA THR A 81 23.73 26.92 -15.66
C THR A 81 24.02 25.92 -14.54
N MET A 82 23.52 24.69 -14.62
CA MET A 82 24.07 23.62 -13.80
C MET A 82 25.38 23.17 -14.43
N SER A 83 26.49 23.54 -13.78
CA SER A 83 27.84 23.09 -14.11
C SER A 83 27.82 21.60 -14.45
N THR A 84 28.35 21.23 -15.62
CA THR A 84 28.38 19.86 -16.16
C THR A 84 28.92 18.83 -15.16
N ARG A 85 29.72 19.28 -14.19
CA ARG A 85 30.22 18.48 -13.05
C ARG A 85 29.13 17.99 -12.08
N ASN A 86 28.05 18.74 -11.89
CA ASN A 86 26.96 18.37 -10.98
C ASN A 86 25.89 17.53 -11.67
N ALA A 87 25.67 17.72 -12.97
CA ALA A 87 24.79 16.88 -13.77
C ALA A 87 25.30 15.42 -13.85
N LEU A 88 26.62 15.23 -14.00
CA LEU A 88 27.24 13.90 -14.02
C LEU A 88 27.08 13.17 -12.67
N LYS A 89 27.18 13.89 -11.55
CA LYS A 89 27.01 13.34 -10.20
C LYS A 89 25.57 12.91 -9.92
N VAL A 90 24.58 13.70 -10.36
CA VAL A 90 23.15 13.35 -10.21
C VAL A 90 22.80 12.14 -11.09
N LEU A 91 23.29 12.09 -12.33
CA LEU A 91 23.14 10.92 -13.21
C LEU A 91 23.81 9.67 -12.63
N ALA A 92 25.00 9.79 -12.05
CA ALA A 92 25.68 8.67 -11.39
C ALA A 92 24.91 8.19 -10.14
N LEU A 93 24.33 9.10 -9.34
CA LEU A 93 23.51 8.74 -8.17
C LEU A 93 22.21 8.02 -8.56
N VAL A 94 21.55 8.47 -9.63
CA VAL A 94 20.34 7.83 -10.16
C VAL A 94 20.65 6.50 -10.85
N ALA A 95 21.79 6.39 -11.53
CA ALA A 95 22.23 5.12 -12.12
C ALA A 95 22.65 4.11 -11.05
N CYS A 96 23.33 4.54 -9.98
CA CYS A 96 23.65 3.69 -8.84
C CYS A 96 22.40 3.25 -8.08
N SER A 97 21.40 4.11 -7.89
CA SER A 97 20.15 3.71 -7.24
C SER A 97 19.34 2.73 -8.10
N ALA A 98 19.35 2.88 -9.43
CA ALA A 98 18.76 1.92 -10.36
C ALA A 98 19.49 0.56 -10.36
N LEU A 99 20.83 0.55 -10.28
CA LEU A 99 21.61 -0.68 -10.17
C LEU A 99 21.37 -1.41 -8.84
N VAL A 100 21.27 -0.68 -7.73
CA VAL A 100 20.92 -1.29 -6.43
C VAL A 100 19.51 -1.89 -6.45
N PHE A 101 18.55 -1.26 -7.13
CA PHE A 101 17.20 -1.81 -7.28
C PHE A 101 17.17 -3.12 -8.11
N SER A 102 18.07 -3.26 -9.09
CA SER A 102 18.14 -4.47 -9.93
C SER A 102 18.65 -5.72 -9.19
N VAL A 103 19.36 -5.55 -8.07
CA VAL A 103 19.91 -6.68 -7.27
C VAL A 103 18.85 -7.26 -6.31
N PHE A 104 17.73 -6.57 -6.09
CA PHE A 104 16.67 -7.01 -5.17
C PHE A 104 15.55 -7.86 -5.82
N THR A 105 15.67 -8.23 -7.10
CA THR A 105 14.78 -9.25 -7.68
C THR A 105 15.19 -10.65 -7.22
N THR A 106 15.07 -10.93 -5.92
CA THR A 106 15.08 -12.31 -5.45
C THR A 106 13.88 -13.00 -6.06
N ALA A 107 14.13 -14.02 -6.89
CA ALA A 107 13.09 -14.90 -7.38
C ALA A 107 12.29 -15.41 -6.16
N ALA A 108 11.00 -15.08 -6.11
CA ALA A 108 10.10 -15.62 -5.12
C ALA A 108 9.91 -17.11 -5.44
N TYR A 109 10.79 -17.95 -4.92
CA TYR A 109 10.61 -19.40 -5.02
C TYR A 109 9.32 -19.76 -4.28
N ALA A 110 8.36 -20.32 -5.03
CA ALA A 110 7.21 -20.96 -4.43
C ALA A 110 7.71 -22.18 -3.65
N LYS A 111 7.44 -22.23 -2.34
CA LYS A 111 7.80 -23.39 -1.53
C LYS A 111 6.95 -24.60 -1.93
N THR A 112 7.56 -25.77 -1.89
CA THR A 112 6.87 -27.06 -2.05
C THR A 112 5.97 -27.37 -0.86
N LYS A 113 5.02 -28.31 -1.02
CA LYS A 113 4.21 -28.81 0.12
C LYS A 113 5.05 -29.33 1.27
N GLY A 114 6.15 -30.04 0.95
CA GLY A 114 7.06 -30.62 1.93
C GLY A 114 7.72 -29.56 2.81
N GLU A 115 8.23 -28.50 2.20
CA GLU A 115 8.86 -27.39 2.91
C GLU A 115 7.88 -26.62 3.79
N ILE A 116 6.65 -26.38 3.30
CA ILE A 116 5.62 -25.71 4.09
C ILE A 116 5.22 -26.58 5.29
N ASN A 117 5.00 -27.88 5.07
CA ASN A 117 4.66 -28.81 6.15
C ASN A 117 5.77 -28.90 7.21
N ALA A 118 7.05 -28.93 6.78
CA ALA A 118 8.19 -28.91 7.69
C ALA A 118 8.22 -27.62 8.52
N GLY A 119 8.00 -26.47 7.87
CA GLY A 119 7.89 -25.18 8.55
C GLY A 119 6.74 -25.14 9.54
N VAL A 120 5.57 -25.65 9.17
CA VAL A 120 4.37 -25.70 10.02
C VAL A 120 4.59 -26.59 11.23
N LYS A 121 5.23 -27.75 11.06
CA LYS A 121 5.61 -28.63 12.17
C LYS A 121 6.55 -27.89 13.13
N ALA A 122 7.60 -27.26 12.62
CA ALA A 122 8.55 -26.52 13.44
C ALA A 122 7.91 -25.32 14.17
N GLY A 123 7.02 -24.58 13.49
CA GLY A 123 6.26 -23.48 14.08
C GLY A 123 5.30 -23.95 15.17
N MET A 124 4.62 -25.09 14.95
CA MET A 124 3.75 -25.70 15.96
C MET A 124 4.54 -26.18 17.20
N ASP A 125 5.74 -26.74 16.99
CA ASP A 125 6.62 -27.15 18.09
C ASP A 125 7.10 -25.94 18.90
N ARG A 126 7.43 -24.82 18.23
CA ARG A 126 7.77 -23.56 18.92
C ARG A 126 6.57 -22.97 19.66
N PHE A 127 5.37 -22.99 19.05
CA PHE A 127 4.14 -22.54 19.69
C PHE A 127 3.88 -23.28 21.01
N LYS A 128 3.98 -24.62 20.98
CA LYS A 128 3.78 -25.46 22.18
C LYS A 128 4.80 -25.18 23.28
N LYS A 129 6.03 -24.81 22.91
CA LYS A 129 7.11 -24.50 23.86
C LYS A 129 7.00 -23.09 24.45
N GLN A 130 6.67 -22.09 23.63
CA GLN A 130 6.70 -20.68 24.03
C GLN A 130 5.35 -20.18 24.60
N VAL A 131 4.22 -20.74 24.16
CA VAL A 131 2.89 -20.30 24.60
C VAL A 131 2.36 -21.20 25.72
N LYS A 132 2.26 -20.61 26.92
CA LYS A 132 1.61 -21.25 28.07
C LYS A 132 0.13 -21.53 27.76
N GLY A 133 -0.36 -22.71 28.13
CA GLY A 133 -1.75 -23.12 27.84
C GLY A 133 -2.01 -23.50 26.37
N SER A 134 -1.00 -23.50 25.51
CA SER A 134 -1.10 -23.88 24.08
C SER A 134 -1.90 -25.17 23.85
N SER A 135 -1.68 -26.20 24.65
CA SER A 135 -2.42 -27.47 24.56
C SER A 135 -3.93 -27.31 24.75
N ALA A 136 -4.38 -26.44 25.67
CA ALA A 136 -5.80 -26.19 25.90
C ALA A 136 -6.42 -25.41 24.72
N TYR A 137 -5.72 -24.39 24.22
CA TYR A 137 -6.14 -23.63 23.06
C TYR A 137 -6.26 -24.50 21.80
N LEU A 138 -5.26 -25.35 21.54
CA LEU A 138 -5.25 -26.25 20.37
C LEU A 138 -6.35 -27.30 20.45
N LYS A 139 -6.65 -27.83 21.65
CA LYS A 139 -7.79 -28.73 21.85
C LYS A 139 -9.12 -28.02 21.67
N GLY A 140 -9.18 -26.73 22.01
CA GLY A 140 -10.39 -25.94 21.94
C GLY A 140 -10.73 -25.43 20.54
N ALA A 141 -9.73 -25.26 19.69
CA ALA A 141 -9.87 -24.74 18.34
C ALA A 141 -10.47 -25.77 17.38
N LYS A 142 -11.33 -25.30 16.46
CA LYS A 142 -11.88 -26.07 15.34
C LYS A 142 -10.90 -26.17 14.17
N GLY A 143 -10.08 -25.14 14.00
CA GLY A 143 -9.01 -25.10 13.02
C GLY A 143 -7.85 -24.24 13.50
N VAL A 144 -6.65 -24.55 13.01
CA VAL A 144 -5.40 -23.89 13.40
C VAL A 144 -4.62 -23.54 12.14
N LEU A 145 -4.53 -22.25 11.83
CA LEU A 145 -3.68 -21.77 10.74
C LEU A 145 -2.30 -21.45 11.32
N VAL A 146 -1.28 -22.14 10.82
CA VAL A 146 0.11 -21.97 11.27
C VAL A 146 0.88 -21.28 10.16
N MET A 147 1.41 -20.10 10.46
CA MET A 147 2.19 -19.27 9.54
C MET A 147 3.61 -19.10 10.11
N PRO A 148 4.53 -20.01 9.78
CA PRO A 148 5.91 -19.96 10.25
C PRO A 148 6.76 -18.97 9.45
N ASN A 149 7.76 -18.37 10.10
CA ASN A 149 8.79 -17.50 9.52
C ASN A 149 8.22 -16.37 8.64
N ILE A 150 7.14 -15.72 9.09
CA ILE A 150 6.63 -14.52 8.44
C ILE A 150 7.75 -13.50 8.45
N THR A 151 8.08 -13.00 7.27
CA THR A 151 9.13 -11.99 7.10
C THR A 151 8.46 -10.66 6.80
N LYS A 152 8.81 -9.66 7.59
CA LYS A 152 8.42 -8.27 7.39
C LYS A 152 9.67 -7.49 7.01
N ALA A 153 9.61 -6.71 5.94
CA ALA A 153 10.72 -5.88 5.53
C ALA A 153 10.21 -4.57 4.92
N GLY A 154 10.92 -3.47 5.16
CA GLY A 154 10.56 -2.18 4.59
C GLY A 154 11.49 -1.05 4.98
N PHE A 155 11.42 0.03 4.19
CA PHE A 155 11.98 1.35 4.48
C PHE A 155 10.94 2.38 4.03
N VAL A 156 10.23 3.00 4.98
CA VAL A 156 9.09 3.92 4.75
C VAL A 156 7.85 3.23 4.16
N VAL A 157 8.03 2.37 3.16
CA VAL A 157 7.05 1.43 2.65
C VAL A 157 7.62 0.03 2.85
N GLY A 158 6.79 -0.86 3.39
CA GLY A 158 7.17 -2.23 3.70
C GLY A 158 6.06 -3.21 3.38
N GLY A 159 6.40 -4.49 3.50
CA GLY A 159 5.45 -5.56 3.37
C GLY A 159 5.78 -6.73 4.28
N LYS A 160 4.76 -7.54 4.53
CA LYS A 160 4.88 -8.84 5.21
C LYS A 160 4.57 -9.93 4.20
N TYR A 161 5.35 -10.99 4.25
CA TYR A 161 5.10 -12.20 3.47
C TYR A 161 5.36 -13.46 4.29
N GLY A 162 4.50 -14.46 4.12
CA GLY A 162 4.65 -15.76 4.75
C GLY A 162 3.83 -16.82 4.04
N GLN A 163 4.18 -18.09 4.25
CA GLN A 163 3.42 -19.23 3.74
C GLN A 163 3.26 -20.24 4.86
N GLY A 164 2.08 -20.85 4.93
CA GLY A 164 1.71 -21.77 5.99
C GLY A 164 0.60 -22.70 5.59
N ALA A 165 0.05 -23.39 6.58
CA ALA A 165 -1.00 -24.36 6.36
C ALA A 165 -2.08 -24.30 7.43
N LEU A 166 -3.31 -24.57 7.00
CA LEU A 166 -4.46 -24.76 7.86
C LEU A 166 -4.53 -26.22 8.29
N LEU A 167 -4.57 -26.44 9.60
CA LEU A 167 -4.72 -27.72 10.23
C LEU A 167 -6.13 -27.86 10.80
N VAL A 168 -6.81 -28.97 10.51
CA VAL A 168 -8.10 -29.34 11.11
C VAL A 168 -7.98 -30.76 11.64
N GLY A 169 -8.27 -30.97 12.93
CA GLY A 169 -8.06 -32.26 13.58
C GLY A 169 -6.61 -32.76 13.51
N GLY A 170 -5.64 -31.84 13.47
CA GLY A 170 -4.20 -32.16 13.36
C GLY A 170 -3.71 -32.54 11.96
N LYS A 171 -4.57 -32.53 10.94
CA LYS A 171 -4.20 -32.80 9.54
C LYS A 171 -4.18 -31.52 8.73
N THR A 172 -3.21 -31.39 7.82
CA THR A 172 -3.18 -30.30 6.84
C THR A 172 -4.34 -30.43 5.87
N VAL A 173 -5.18 -29.40 5.77
CA VAL A 173 -6.36 -29.36 4.88
C VAL A 173 -6.28 -28.27 3.81
N GLY A 174 -5.27 -27.40 3.86
CA GLY A 174 -5.05 -26.36 2.87
C GLY A 174 -3.80 -25.54 3.15
N TYR A 175 -3.26 -24.90 2.11
CA TYR A 175 -2.09 -24.04 2.20
C TYR A 175 -2.50 -22.60 1.93
N TYR A 176 -1.87 -21.66 2.64
CA TYR A 176 -2.19 -20.24 2.53
C TYR A 176 -0.91 -19.41 2.48
N SER A 177 -0.92 -18.36 1.67
CA SER A 177 0.06 -17.28 1.73
C SER A 177 -0.51 -16.09 2.49
N LEU A 178 0.34 -15.38 3.19
CA LEU A 178 0.05 -14.12 3.87
C LEU A 178 0.77 -13.01 3.13
N ALA A 179 0.05 -11.95 2.81
CA ALA A 179 0.59 -10.71 2.27
C ALA A 179 -0.05 -9.50 2.95
N GLU A 180 0.76 -8.55 3.39
CA GLU A 180 0.29 -7.27 3.94
C GLU A 180 1.21 -6.15 3.47
N GLY A 181 0.65 -5.02 3.04
CA GLY A 181 1.40 -3.80 2.79
C GLY A 181 1.33 -2.89 4.01
N SER A 182 2.45 -2.27 4.37
CA SER A 182 2.53 -1.33 5.49
C SER A 182 3.21 -0.03 5.05
N VAL A 183 2.65 1.11 5.45
CA VAL A 183 3.27 2.43 5.27
C VAL A 183 3.64 2.97 6.65
N GLY A 184 4.92 3.27 6.88
CA GLY A 184 5.40 3.80 8.17
C GLY A 184 6.92 3.85 8.30
N TRP A 185 7.41 4.51 9.35
CA TRP A 185 8.84 4.69 9.68
C TRP A 185 9.60 3.40 10.02
N GLN A 186 9.04 2.24 9.71
CA GLN A 186 9.69 0.96 9.94
C GLN A 186 10.85 0.81 8.96
N ILE A 187 12.05 0.80 9.53
CA ILE A 187 13.30 0.54 8.84
C ILE A 187 13.84 -0.76 9.41
N GLY A 188 13.82 -1.82 8.61
CA GLY A 188 14.43 -3.08 9.00
C GLY A 188 13.77 -4.31 8.40
N ALA A 189 14.27 -5.45 8.86
CA ALA A 189 13.70 -6.76 8.57
C ALA A 189 13.40 -7.46 9.90
N GLU A 190 12.16 -7.91 10.05
CA GLU A 190 11.70 -8.66 11.21
C GLU A 190 11.22 -10.03 10.75
N LYS A 191 11.40 -11.03 11.62
CA LYS A 191 10.86 -12.37 11.41
C LYS A 191 10.12 -12.82 12.65
N TYR A 192 9.00 -13.48 12.46
CA TYR A 192 8.22 -14.03 13.57
C TYR A 192 7.34 -15.18 13.09
N ASP A 193 6.85 -15.96 14.03
CA ASP A 193 5.83 -16.97 13.79
C ASP A 193 4.46 -16.47 14.25
N MET A 194 3.43 -16.95 13.56
CA MET A 194 2.06 -16.66 13.90
C MET A 194 1.21 -17.92 13.85
N VAL A 195 0.32 -18.08 14.84
CA VAL A 195 -0.73 -19.09 14.86
C VAL A 195 -2.07 -18.41 15.03
N ILE A 196 -3.02 -18.72 14.15
CA ILE A 196 -4.40 -18.24 14.23
C ILE A 196 -5.31 -19.42 14.55
N LEU A 197 -6.08 -19.29 15.62
CA LEU A 197 -7.04 -20.28 16.08
C LEU A 197 -8.44 -19.85 15.68
N PHE A 198 -9.17 -20.76 15.06
CA PHE A 198 -10.58 -20.62 14.76
C PHE A 198 -11.37 -21.39 15.80
N MET A 199 -12.07 -20.68 16.68
CA MET A 199 -12.69 -21.26 17.87
C MET A 199 -14.10 -21.81 17.61
N THR A 200 -14.75 -21.37 16.52
CA THR A 200 -16.08 -21.82 16.12
C THR A 200 -16.08 -22.36 14.69
N ASP A 201 -17.02 -23.27 14.41
CA ASP A 201 -17.15 -23.88 13.09
C ASP A 201 -17.58 -22.85 12.03
N GLU A 202 -18.35 -21.85 12.43
CA GLU A 202 -18.81 -20.77 11.55
C GLU A 202 -17.65 -19.96 10.99
N VAL A 203 -16.74 -19.48 11.85
CA VAL A 203 -15.60 -18.66 11.39
C VAL A 203 -14.60 -19.48 10.57
N LEU A 204 -14.40 -20.76 10.94
CA LEU A 204 -13.56 -21.67 10.16
C LEU A 204 -14.15 -21.90 8.76
N LYS A 205 -15.47 -22.09 8.66
CA LYS A 205 -16.15 -22.29 7.38
C LYS A 205 -16.06 -21.03 6.51
N LYS A 206 -16.29 -19.84 7.09
CA LYS A 206 -16.12 -18.56 6.39
C LYS A 206 -14.70 -18.38 5.86
N PHE A 207 -13.68 -18.62 6.70
CA PHE A 207 -12.28 -18.54 6.29
C PHE A 207 -11.96 -19.47 5.11
N ARG A 208 -12.42 -20.73 5.16
CA ARG A 208 -12.13 -21.73 4.11
C ARG A 208 -12.89 -21.48 2.79
N ALA A 209 -14.03 -20.82 2.86
CA ALA A 209 -14.85 -20.46 1.71
C ALA A 209 -14.30 -19.23 0.97
N SER A 210 -13.52 -18.39 1.64
CA SER A 210 -12.86 -17.23 1.04
C SER A 210 -11.55 -17.62 0.36
N GLU A 211 -11.35 -17.14 -0.87
CA GLU A 211 -10.08 -17.29 -1.58
C GLU A 211 -9.05 -16.23 -1.17
N ASN A 212 -9.50 -15.04 -0.77
CA ASN A 212 -8.67 -13.91 -0.33
C ASN A 212 -9.22 -13.32 0.97
N TRP A 213 -9.01 -14.03 2.07
CA TRP A 213 -9.53 -13.62 3.36
C TRP A 213 -8.66 -12.51 3.97
N GLU A 214 -9.26 -11.41 4.41
CA GLU A 214 -8.57 -10.26 4.98
C GLU A 214 -8.86 -10.09 6.49
N ALA A 215 -7.81 -10.12 7.29
CA ALA A 215 -7.92 -9.95 8.74
C ALA A 215 -8.38 -8.54 9.12
N GLY A 216 -9.42 -8.45 9.94
CA GLY A 216 -10.04 -7.20 10.37
C GLY A 216 -11.10 -6.65 9.40
N VAL A 217 -11.25 -7.24 8.20
CA VAL A 217 -12.35 -6.94 7.27
C VAL A 217 -13.34 -8.11 7.24
N ASP A 218 -12.86 -9.33 7.00
CA ASP A 218 -13.72 -10.52 6.92
C ASP A 218 -14.02 -11.14 8.29
N ALA A 219 -13.12 -10.98 9.26
CA ALA A 219 -13.40 -11.22 10.66
C ALA A 219 -12.48 -10.40 11.56
N GLU A 220 -12.95 -10.07 12.75
CA GLU A 220 -12.11 -9.49 13.80
C GLU A 220 -11.13 -10.53 14.33
N VAL A 221 -9.84 -10.19 14.33
CA VAL A 221 -8.76 -11.04 14.84
C VAL A 221 -8.17 -10.39 16.08
N THR A 222 -8.24 -11.09 17.20
CA THR A 222 -7.67 -10.60 18.47
C THR A 222 -6.27 -11.17 18.66
N ILE A 223 -5.28 -10.29 18.86
CA ILE A 223 -3.90 -10.69 19.14
C ILE A 223 -3.70 -10.93 20.62
N ILE A 224 -3.26 -12.13 20.97
CA ILE A 224 -2.99 -12.53 22.35
C ILE A 224 -1.49 -12.54 22.55
N THR A 225 -1.04 -11.75 23.53
CA THR A 225 0.37 -11.66 23.91
C THR A 225 0.84 -12.99 24.51
N VAL A 226 2.04 -13.43 24.13
CA VAL A 226 2.67 -14.61 24.72
C VAL A 226 2.83 -14.38 26.23
N GLY A 227 2.21 -15.25 27.04
CA GLY A 227 2.21 -15.13 28.50
C GLY A 227 0.93 -14.54 29.09
N ALA A 228 0.05 -13.95 28.26
CA ALA A 228 -1.31 -13.65 28.68
C ALA A 228 -2.12 -14.95 28.82
N GLU A 229 -2.90 -15.05 29.89
CA GLU A 229 -3.80 -16.18 30.14
C GLU A 229 -5.23 -15.75 29.79
N VAL A 230 -5.80 -16.38 28.79
CA VAL A 230 -7.19 -16.16 28.35
C VAL A 230 -7.88 -17.51 28.39
N SER A 231 -9.10 -17.61 28.92
CA SER A 231 -9.81 -18.89 28.92
C SER A 231 -10.30 -19.26 27.52
N VAL A 232 -10.41 -20.56 27.25
CA VAL A 232 -10.90 -21.07 25.96
C VAL A 232 -12.36 -20.64 25.73
N GLU A 233 -13.15 -20.55 26.80
CA GLU A 233 -14.52 -20.06 26.80
C GLU A 233 -14.61 -18.61 26.34
N THR A 234 -13.73 -17.73 26.83
CA THR A 234 -13.66 -16.33 26.38
C THR A 234 -13.28 -16.24 24.91
N LEU A 235 -12.32 -17.07 24.46
CA LEU A 235 -11.96 -17.13 23.04
C LEU A 235 -13.12 -17.63 22.15
N ARG A 236 -13.99 -18.52 22.64
CA ARG A 236 -15.16 -18.96 21.86
C ARG A 236 -16.24 -17.89 21.77
N SER A 237 -16.51 -17.20 22.87
CA SER A 237 -17.65 -16.29 22.99
C SER A 237 -17.34 -14.88 22.52
N GLN A 238 -16.15 -14.37 22.79
CA GLN A 238 -15.78 -12.97 22.55
C GLN A 238 -14.78 -12.80 21.41
N HIS A 239 -13.89 -13.77 21.21
CA HIS A 239 -12.78 -13.66 20.25
C HIS A 239 -12.68 -14.91 19.36
N PRO A 240 -13.70 -15.19 18.53
CA PRO A 240 -13.81 -16.46 17.80
C PRO A 240 -12.65 -16.72 16.83
N VAL A 241 -11.88 -15.68 16.48
CA VAL A 241 -10.60 -15.78 15.78
C VAL A 241 -9.49 -15.16 16.66
N ALA A 242 -8.60 -16.01 17.17
CA ALA A 242 -7.54 -15.62 18.10
C ALA A 242 -6.16 -15.83 17.47
N GLY A 243 -5.35 -14.78 17.38
CA GLY A 243 -4.00 -14.80 16.84
C GLY A 243 -2.92 -14.74 17.92
N PHE A 244 -1.90 -15.58 17.81
CA PHE A 244 -0.72 -15.56 18.66
C PHE A 244 0.51 -15.26 17.79
N VAL A 245 1.33 -14.32 18.23
CA VAL A 245 2.59 -13.96 17.57
C VAL A 245 3.73 -14.28 18.52
N PHE A 246 4.71 -15.07 18.06
CA PHE A 246 5.81 -15.58 18.88
C PHE A 246 7.08 -15.77 18.03
N ASP A 247 8.17 -16.26 18.64
CA ASP A 247 9.49 -16.42 18.01
C ASP A 247 9.98 -15.15 17.28
N GLN A 248 9.79 -14.01 17.93
CA GLN A 248 10.06 -12.69 17.36
C GLN A 248 11.56 -12.41 17.23
N LYS A 249 11.99 -11.93 16.07
CA LYS A 249 13.37 -11.54 15.74
C LYS A 249 13.37 -10.18 15.03
N GLY A 250 14.24 -9.27 15.48
CA GLY A 250 14.36 -7.91 14.93
C GLY A 250 13.87 -6.84 15.90
N LEU A 251 13.79 -5.59 15.42
CA LEU A 251 13.40 -4.42 16.21
C LEU A 251 11.88 -4.31 16.36
N MET A 252 11.29 -5.22 17.13
CA MET A 252 9.84 -5.37 17.28
C MET A 252 9.15 -4.15 17.87
N GLY A 253 8.40 -3.44 17.03
CA GLY A 253 7.40 -2.45 17.43
C GLY A 253 6.01 -2.89 17.02
N GLY A 254 5.26 -3.50 17.94
CA GLY A 254 3.83 -3.84 17.81
C GLY A 254 3.40 -4.59 16.53
N VAL A 255 3.08 -5.88 16.63
CA VAL A 255 2.57 -6.65 15.49
C VAL A 255 1.06 -6.49 15.36
N SER A 256 0.61 -5.74 14.36
CA SER A 256 -0.78 -5.76 13.89
C SER A 256 -0.94 -6.82 12.79
N ILE A 257 -2.09 -7.47 12.73
CA ILE A 257 -2.50 -8.37 11.63
C ILE A 257 -3.61 -7.71 10.78
N LYS A 258 -4.13 -6.55 11.19
CA LYS A 258 -5.22 -5.89 10.47
C LYS A 258 -4.75 -5.48 9.06
N GLY A 259 -5.55 -5.82 8.05
CA GLY A 259 -5.24 -5.59 6.64
C GLY A 259 -4.35 -6.68 6.01
N ALA A 260 -3.97 -7.71 6.76
CA ALA A 260 -3.24 -8.83 6.22
C ALA A 260 -4.17 -9.75 5.41
N LYS A 261 -3.78 -10.03 4.18
CA LYS A 261 -4.52 -10.90 3.24
C LYS A 261 -3.96 -12.31 3.28
N PHE A 262 -4.85 -13.26 3.44
CA PHE A 262 -4.60 -14.69 3.44
C PHE A 262 -5.20 -15.28 2.17
N THR A 263 -4.34 -15.67 1.24
CA THR A 263 -4.75 -16.23 -0.04
C THR A 263 -4.51 -17.74 -0.07
N LYS A 264 -5.50 -18.52 -0.50
CA LYS A 264 -5.33 -19.96 -0.65
C LYS A 264 -4.33 -20.24 -1.79
N ILE A 265 -3.37 -21.12 -1.53
CA ILE A 265 -2.35 -21.51 -2.52
C ILE A 265 -2.34 -23.03 -2.72
N HIS A 266 -1.89 -23.45 -3.91
CA HIS A 266 -1.70 -24.84 -4.27
C HIS A 266 -0.22 -25.03 -4.63
N PRO A 267 0.66 -25.19 -3.62
CA PRO A 267 2.07 -25.46 -3.86
C PRO A 267 2.23 -26.82 -4.56
N ASP A 268 3.34 -27.01 -5.27
CA ASP A 268 3.65 -28.25 -6.00
C ASP A 268 4.00 -29.42 -5.03
#